data_AF-A0A353Z9H3-F1
#
_entry.id   AF-A0A353Z9H3-F1
#
_cell.length_a   1.000
_cell.length_b   1.000
_cell.length_c   1.000
_cell.angle_alpha   90.00
_cell.angle_beta   90.00
_cell.angle_gamma   90.00
#
_symmetry.space_group_name_H-M   'P 1'
#
loop_
_entity.id
_entity.type
_entity.pdbx_description
1 polymer ?
#
loop_
_entity_poly.entity_id
_entity_poly.type
_entity_poly.pdbx_seq_one_letter_code
_entity_poly.pdbx_strand_id
1 'polypeptide(L)' 'MNPAHRGHQDRVVSIFCRIDDKLIPLYRVLWIAATPHFCGEPDCQCEGLYEVALDGNEAVWAQHEEKEHLIEMIEEWQQR' A
#
# COMPACT_ATOMS: atom_id res chain seq x y z
N MET A 1 39.65 22.20 -13.51
CA MET A 1 38.90 22.07 -12.24
C MET A 1 37.49 21.66 -12.59
N ASN A 2 37.08 20.45 -12.19
CA ASN A 2 35.87 19.77 -12.67
C ASN A 2 34.75 19.97 -11.64
N PRO A 3 33.54 20.48 -11.97
CA PRO A 3 32.45 20.51 -11.02
C PRO A 3 31.85 19.11 -10.92
N ALA A 4 31.73 18.62 -9.69
CA ALA A 4 31.14 17.32 -9.39
C ALA A 4 29.71 17.24 -9.91
N HIS A 5 29.46 16.33 -10.86
CA HIS A 5 28.13 15.82 -11.16
C HIS A 5 27.63 15.06 -9.93
N ARG A 6 26.98 15.77 -9.01
CA ARG A 6 26.18 15.18 -7.95
C ARG A 6 24.91 14.65 -8.62
N GLY A 7 24.94 13.41 -9.08
CA GLY A 7 23.77 12.73 -9.61
C GLY A 7 22.72 12.67 -8.51
N HIS A 8 21.64 13.45 -8.66
CA HIS A 8 20.40 13.19 -7.95
C HIS A 8 19.91 11.85 -8.50
N GLN A 9 20.09 10.77 -7.74
CA GLN A 9 19.45 9.51 -8.08
C GLN A 9 17.96 9.74 -7.86
N ASP A 10 17.22 10.01 -8.93
CA ASP A 10 15.77 9.96 -8.91
C ASP A 10 15.38 8.53 -8.50
N ARG A 11 15.12 8.31 -7.20
CA ARG A 11 14.63 7.03 -6.69
C ARG A 11 13.33 6.75 -7.41
N VAL A 12 13.28 5.78 -8.31
CA VAL A 12 12.03 5.37 -8.95
C VAL A 12 11.21 4.61 -7.91
N VAL A 13 10.09 5.20 -7.47
CA VAL A 13 9.11 4.52 -6.61
C VAL A 13 8.43 3.44 -7.45
N SER A 14 8.37 2.22 -6.90
CA SER A 14 7.65 1.11 -7.51
C SER A 14 6.15 1.46 -7.60
N ILE A 15 5.51 1.13 -8.72
CA ILE A 15 4.05 1.23 -8.84
C ILE A 15 3.32 0.02 -8.21
N PHE A 16 4.05 -0.93 -7.64
CA PHE A 16 3.51 -2.09 -6.94
C PHE A 16 3.86 -2.02 -5.46
N CYS A 17 2.85 -2.13 -4.59
CA CYS A 17 2.98 -2.33 -3.16
C CYS A 17 2.77 -3.82 -2.83
N ARG A 18 3.51 -4.38 -1.88
CA ARG A 18 3.28 -5.75 -1.42
C ARG A 18 2.38 -5.74 -0.19
N ILE A 19 1.30 -6.52 -0.25
CA ILE A 19 0.41 -6.80 0.89
C ILE A 19 0.30 -8.32 0.97
N ASP A 20 0.71 -8.89 2.10
CA ASP A 20 0.87 -10.34 2.27
C ASP A 20 1.79 -10.91 1.14
N ASP A 21 1.32 -11.88 0.37
CA ASP A 21 2.03 -12.47 -0.76
C ASP A 21 1.71 -11.81 -2.12
N LYS A 22 0.97 -10.70 -2.13
CA LYS A 22 0.39 -10.10 -3.34
C LYS A 22 1.11 -8.81 -3.71
N LEU A 23 1.47 -8.67 -4.98
CA LEU A 23 1.98 -7.42 -5.56
C LEU A 23 0.82 -6.62 -6.16
N ILE A 24 0.36 -5.62 -5.42
CA ILE A 24 -0.81 -4.81 -5.76
C ILE A 24 -0.36 -3.55 -6.51
N PRO A 25 -0.83 -3.30 -7.75
CA PRO A 25 -0.59 -2.03 -8.42
C PRO A 25 -1.31 -0.88 -7.69
N LEU A 26 -0.61 0.22 -7.43
CA LEU A 26 -1.16 1.37 -6.68
C LEU A 26 -2.44 1.92 -7.34
N TYR A 27 -2.48 1.96 -8.68
CA TYR A 27 -3.64 2.49 -9.42
C TYR A 27 -4.92 1.66 -9.30
N ARG A 28 -4.85 0.44 -8.75
CA ARG A 28 -6.04 -0.39 -8.47
C ARG A 28 -6.65 -0.11 -7.11
N VAL A 29 -5.97 0.58 -6.21
CA VAL A 29 -6.46 0.84 -4.85
C VAL A 29 -7.53 1.94 -4.90
N LEU A 30 -8.73 1.62 -4.39
CA LEU A 30 -9.86 2.55 -4.34
C LEU A 30 -9.97 3.24 -2.98
N TRP A 31 -9.86 2.47 -1.90
CA TRP A 31 -9.86 3.00 -0.54
C TRP A 31 -9.16 2.02 0.41
N ILE A 32 -8.70 2.57 1.54
CA ILE A 32 -8.04 1.83 2.62
C ILE A 32 -8.85 2.08 3.90
N ALA A 33 -9.23 1.01 4.60
CA ALA A 33 -9.94 1.14 5.85
C ALA A 33 -9.08 1.86 6.90
N ALA A 34 -9.67 2.84 7.60
CA ALA A 34 -8.99 3.56 8.67
C ALA A 34 -8.88 2.74 9.97
N THR A 35 -9.79 1.79 10.16
CA THR A 35 -9.86 0.90 11.32
C THR A 35 -9.76 -0.55 10.87
N PRO A 36 -9.16 -1.43 11.66
CA PRO A 36 -9.13 -2.85 11.35
C PRO A 36 -10.53 -3.47 11.47
N HIS A 37 -10.72 -4.60 10.81
CA HIS A 37 -11.97 -5.35 10.83
C HIS A 37 -12.19 -6.03 12.18
N PHE A 38 -13.40 -5.88 12.72
CA PHE A 38 -13.86 -6.54 13.92
C PHE A 38 -15.32 -6.95 13.75
N CYS A 39 -15.58 -8.26 13.77
CA CYS A 39 -16.92 -8.81 13.63
C CYS A 39 -17.27 -9.81 14.74
N GLY A 40 -16.28 -10.32 15.48
CA GLY A 40 -16.50 -11.30 16.55
C GLY A 40 -16.88 -12.70 16.08
N GLU A 41 -16.78 -12.97 14.77
CA GLU A 41 -17.00 -14.31 14.22
C GLU A 41 -15.79 -15.21 14.50
N PRO A 42 -15.95 -16.35 15.20
CA PRO A 42 -14.82 -17.16 15.67
C PRO A 42 -13.87 -17.65 14.57
N ASP A 43 -14.39 -17.83 13.36
CA ASP A 43 -13.63 -18.36 12.22
C ASP A 43 -13.12 -17.25 11.28
N CYS A 44 -13.28 -15.97 11.64
CA CYS A 44 -12.83 -14.85 10.82
C CYS A 44 -11.30 -14.82 10.73
N GLN A 45 -10.77 -14.96 9.51
CA GLN A 45 -9.33 -14.90 9.25
C GLN A 45 -8.81 -13.46 9.05
N CYS A 46 -9.70 -12.49 9.04
CA CYS A 46 -9.41 -11.10 8.69
C CYS A 46 -9.52 -10.15 9.90
N GLU A 47 -9.92 -10.68 11.07
CA GLU A 47 -10.08 -9.89 12.28
C GLU A 47 -8.74 -9.27 12.71
N GLY A 48 -8.75 -7.96 13.00
CA GLY A 48 -7.55 -7.18 13.29
C GLY A 48 -6.78 -6.69 12.06
N LEU A 49 -7.14 -7.11 10.84
CA LEU A 49 -6.52 -6.63 9.60
C LEU A 49 -7.28 -5.43 9.00
N TYR A 50 -6.59 -4.64 8.18
CA TYR A 50 -7.17 -3.49 7.48
C TYR A 50 -7.60 -3.89 6.08
N GLU A 51 -8.85 -3.59 5.74
CA GLU A 51 -9.36 -3.84 4.40
C GLU A 51 -8.79 -2.82 3.41
N VAL A 52 -8.29 -3.31 2.28
CA VAL A 52 -7.87 -2.49 1.14
C VAL A 52 -8.72 -2.89 -0.05
N ALA A 53 -9.62 -2.00 -0.47
CA ALA A 53 -10.48 -2.24 -1.60
C ALA A 53 -9.76 -1.95 -2.92
N LEU A 54 -9.93 -2.88 -3.86
CA LEU A 54 -9.37 -2.81 -5.18
C LEU A 54 -10.48 -2.62 -6.23
N ASP A 55 -10.10 -2.08 -7.38
CA ASP A 55 -10.97 -2.02 -8.54
C ASP A 55 -11.46 -3.43 -8.94
N GLY A 56 -12.73 -3.53 -9.35
CA GLY A 56 -13.37 -4.81 -9.68
C GLY A 56 -14.08 -5.51 -8.52
N ASN A 57 -14.36 -4.79 -7.42
CA ASN A 57 -15.07 -5.33 -6.25
C ASN A 57 -14.27 -6.44 -5.53
N GLU A 58 -12.95 -6.34 -5.59
CA GLU A 58 -11.98 -7.18 -4.89
C GLU A 58 -11.47 -6.45 -3.64
N ALA A 59 -10.97 -7.21 -2.66
CA ALA A 59 -10.32 -6.64 -1.48
C ALA A 59 -9.15 -7.53 -1.05
N VAL A 60 -8.16 -6.91 -0.41
CA VAL A 60 -7.09 -7.59 0.31
C VAL A 60 -7.03 -7.10 1.75
N TRP A 61 -6.43 -7.90 2.62
CA TRP A 61 -6.34 -7.63 4.04
C TRP A 61 -4.89 -7.36 4.42
N ALA A 62 -4.63 -6.17 4.94
CA ALA A 62 -3.30 -5.67 5.25
C ALA A 62 -3.05 -5.66 6.76
N GLN A 63 -1.82 -5.97 7.16
CA GLN A 63 -1.33 -5.65 8.50
C GLN A 63 -1.19 -4.13 8.65
N HIS A 64 -1.05 -3.66 9.90
CA HIS A 64 -0.91 -2.23 10.18
C HIS A 64 0.29 -1.62 9.43
N GLU A 65 1.46 -2.28 9.45
CA GLU A 65 2.65 -1.78 8.76
C GLU A 65 2.48 -1.75 7.24
N GLU A 66 1.80 -2.75 6.66
CA GLU A 66 1.52 -2.81 5.23
C GLU A 66 0.56 -1.71 4.80
N LYS A 67 -0.45 -1.41 5.64
CA LYS A 67 -1.40 -0.32 5.43
C LYS A 67 -0.70 1.04 5.44
N GLU A 68 0.14 1.30 6.44
CA GLU A 68 0.92 2.55 6.52
C GLU A 68 1.86 2.68 5.32
N HIS A 69 2.58 1.61 4.97
CA HIS A 69 3.48 1.62 3.83
C HIS A 69 2.75 1.87 2.49
N LEU A 70 1.57 1.29 2.31
CA LEU A 70 0.74 1.56 1.13
C LEU A 70 0.34 3.03 1.03
N ILE A 71 -0.05 3.67 2.15
CA ILE A 71 -0.39 5.09 2.19
C ILE A 71 0.82 5.93 1.79
N GLU A 72 1.99 5.68 2.39
CA GLU A 72 3.24 6.37 2.05
C GLU A 72 3.54 6.27 0.55
N MET A 73 3.42 5.07 -0.04
CA MET A 73 3.66 4.86 -1.47
C MET A 73 2.66 5.63 -2.36
N ILE A 74 1.39 5.71 -1.98
CA ILE A 74 0.37 6.47 -2.72
C ILE A 74 0.67 7.98 -2.64
N GLU A 75 1.03 8.48 -1.46
CA GLU A 75 1.40 9.88 -1.25
C GLU A 75 2.69 10.24 -2.01
N GLU A 76 3.71 9.39 -1.99
CA GLU A 76 4.94 9.55 -2.78
C GLU A 76 4.65 9.52 -4.29
N TRP A 77 3.69 8.70 -4.74
CA TRP A 77 3.28 8.64 -6.15
C TRP A 77 2.55 9.90 -6.61
N GLN A 78 1.71 10.49 -5.76
CA GLN A 78 0.96 11.73 -6.03
C GLN A 78 1.87 12.97 -6.21
N GLN A 79 3.09 12.93 -5.67
CA GLN A 79 4.07 14.02 -5.77
C GLN A 79 4.87 14.02 -7.08
N ARG A 80 4.61 13.08 -7.99
CA ARG A 80 5.28 12.96 -9.31
C ARG A 80 4.41 13.52 -10.42
#